data_AF-A0A0A5IDZ3-F1
#
_entry.id   AF-A0A0A5IDZ3-F1
#
_cell.length_a   1.000
_cell.length_b   1.000
_cell.length_c   1.000
_cell.angle_alpha   90.00
_cell.angle_beta   90.00
_cell.angle_gamma   90.00
#
_symmetry.space_group_name_H-M   'P 1'
#
loop_
_entity.id
_entity.type
_entity.pdbx_description
1 polymer ?
#
loop_
_entity_poly.entity_id
_entity_poly.type
_entity_poly.pdbx_seq_one_letter_code
_entity_poly.pdbx_strand_id
1 'polypeptide(L)'
;MERRYSDLTVEELRQEVASLTEKARKAEQMGMVNEYAVYERKILMAKSYMLNPQSFRPGEVYEIQGDPGLFFKVRYMNGIFAWGDRQDAAGTVQENLTGDPDGEALPISILGSKVS
;
A
#
# COMPACT_ATOMS: atom_id res chain seq x y z
N MET A 1 0.96 -12.84 -22.45
CA MET A 1 0.21 -12.82 -21.17
C MET A 1 1.14 -12.19 -20.15
N GLU A 2 0.78 -11.03 -19.59
CA GLU A 2 1.58 -10.39 -18.53
C GLU A 2 1.44 -11.26 -17.26
N ARG A 3 2.55 -11.67 -16.63
CA ARG A 3 2.51 -12.49 -15.41
C ARG A 3 1.98 -11.66 -14.25
N ARG A 4 1.16 -12.26 -13.38
CA ARG A 4 0.65 -11.57 -12.18
C ARG A 4 1.75 -11.50 -11.13
N TYR A 5 1.76 -10.46 -10.31
CA TYR A 5 2.72 -10.33 -9.20
C TYR A 5 2.63 -11.49 -8.19
N SER A 6 1.45 -12.09 -8.03
CA SER A 6 1.25 -13.29 -7.21
C SER A 6 2.06 -14.51 -7.68
N ASP A 7 2.47 -14.52 -8.95
CA ASP A 7 3.12 -15.66 -9.59
C ASP A 7 4.64 -15.45 -9.72
N LEU A 8 5.15 -14.33 -9.19
CA LEU A 8 6.57 -13.96 -9.25
C LEU A 8 7.30 -14.40 -7.99
N THR A 9 8.57 -14.79 -8.14
CA THR A 9 9.45 -14.96 -6.97
C THR A 9 9.80 -13.60 -6.34
N VAL A 10 10.35 -13.62 -5.12
CA VAL A 10 10.80 -12.39 -4.45
C VAL A 10 11.90 -11.69 -5.27
N GLU A 11 12.80 -12.45 -5.89
CA GLU A 11 13.83 -11.91 -6.78
C GLU A 11 13.24 -11.26 -8.03
N GLU A 12 12.25 -11.89 -8.67
CA GLU A 12 11.53 -11.33 -9.81
C GLU A 12 10.77 -10.05 -9.41
N LEU A 13 10.12 -10.04 -8.23
CA LEU A 13 9.45 -8.85 -7.69
C LEU A 13 10.43 -7.70 -7.42
N ARG A 14 11.64 -7.99 -6.92
CA ARG A 14 12.68 -6.97 -6.73
C ARG A 14 13.14 -6.36 -8.05
N GLN A 15 13.32 -7.18 -9.08
CA GLN A 15 13.66 -6.70 -10.42
C GLN A 15 12.54 -5.85 -11.02
N GLU A 16 11.29 -6.27 -10.85
CA GLU A 16 10.12 -5.52 -11.28
C GLU A 16 10.02 -4.17 -10.57
N VAL A 17 10.20 -4.13 -9.24
CA VAL A 17 10.24 -2.87 -8.48
C VAL A 17 11.35 -1.95 -9.01
N ALA A 18 12.56 -2.46 -9.24
CA ALA A 18 13.66 -1.64 -9.77
C ALA A 18 13.34 -1.05 -11.15
N SER A 19 12.75 -1.85 -12.04
CA SER A 19 12.30 -1.43 -13.37
C SER A 19 11.22 -0.35 -13.30
N LEU A 20 10.23 -0.53 -12.43
CA LEU A 20 9.15 0.44 -12.22
C LEU A 20 9.67 1.74 -11.59
N THR A 21 10.60 1.67 -10.63
CA THR A 21 11.19 2.85 -9.99
C THR A 21 11.96 3.70 -11.00
N GLU A 22 12.70 3.10 -11.92
CA GLU A 22 13.39 3.86 -12.97
C GLU A 22 12.40 4.53 -13.94
N LYS A 23 11.27 3.88 -14.24
CA LYS A 23 10.20 4.48 -15.05
C LYS A 23 9.51 5.63 -14.31
N ALA A 24 9.23 5.46 -13.02
CA ALA A 24 8.66 6.51 -12.16
C ALA A 24 9.58 7.74 -12.14
N ARG A 25 10.87 7.54 -11.89
CA ARG A 25 11.88 8.61 -11.89
C ARG A 25 11.91 9.39 -13.21
N LYS A 26 11.85 8.70 -14.37
CA LYS A 26 11.79 9.36 -15.68
C LYS A 26 10.47 10.14 -15.86
N ALA A 27 9.34 9.54 -15.48
CA ALA A 27 8.04 10.19 -15.58
C ALA A 27 8.01 11.48 -14.74
N GLU A 28 8.52 11.42 -13.50
CA GLU A 28 8.66 12.59 -12.63
C GLU A 28 9.52 13.69 -13.26
N GLN A 29 10.70 13.35 -13.79
CA GLN A 29 11.60 14.31 -14.44
C GLN A 29 10.98 14.99 -15.68
N MET A 30 10.08 14.30 -16.37
CA MET A 30 9.37 14.83 -17.53
C MET A 30 8.06 15.54 -17.16
N GLY A 31 7.72 15.66 -15.87
CA GLY A 31 6.46 16.26 -15.40
C GLY A 31 5.22 15.40 -15.71
N MET A 32 5.39 14.11 -15.97
CA MET A 32 4.31 13.17 -16.31
C MET A 32 3.66 12.61 -15.03
N VAL A 33 2.89 13.46 -14.34
CA VAL A 33 2.32 13.18 -13.01
C VAL A 33 1.40 11.95 -13.01
N ASN A 34 0.60 11.77 -14.06
CA ASN A 34 -0.33 10.64 -14.15
C ASN A 34 0.41 9.30 -14.28
N GLU A 35 1.43 9.25 -15.15
CA GLU A 35 2.28 8.08 -15.35
C GLU A 35 3.11 7.76 -14.12
N TYR A 36 3.66 8.79 -13.46
CA TYR A 36 4.33 8.65 -12.17
C TYR A 36 3.42 7.97 -11.15
N ALA A 37 2.19 8.47 -10.97
CA ALA A 37 1.22 7.89 -10.04
C ALA A 37 0.85 6.44 -10.38
N VAL A 38 0.80 6.08 -11.67
CA VAL A 38 0.60 4.69 -12.10
C VAL A 38 1.78 3.81 -11.69
N TYR A 39 3.01 4.25 -11.90
CA TYR A 39 4.20 3.48 -11.53
C TYR A 39 4.33 3.32 -10.02
N GLU A 40 4.06 4.37 -9.24
CA GLU A 40 4.06 4.30 -7.76
C GLU A 40 3.07 3.26 -7.24
N ARG A 41 1.84 3.24 -7.78
CA ARG A 41 0.84 2.22 -7.41
C ARG A 41 1.32 0.81 -7.74
N LYS A 42 1.93 0.60 -8.90
CA LYS A 42 2.50 -0.71 -9.26
C LYS A 42 3.63 -1.13 -8.32
N ILE A 43 4.49 -0.19 -7.91
CA ILE A 43 5.58 -0.43 -6.94
C ILE A 43 5.02 -0.86 -5.59
N LEU A 44 4.00 -0.17 -5.06
CA LEU A 44 3.35 -0.54 -3.79
C LEU A 44 2.75 -1.95 -3.86
N MET A 45 2.08 -2.26 -4.96
CA MET A 45 1.52 -3.60 -5.17
C MET A 45 2.60 -4.68 -5.19
N ALA A 46 3.66 -4.51 -5.97
CA ALA A 46 4.76 -5.46 -6.04
C ALA A 46 5.47 -5.63 -4.69
N LYS A 47 5.68 -4.53 -3.94
CA LYS A 47 6.22 -4.56 -2.58
C LYS A 47 5.33 -5.35 -1.62
N SER A 48 4.02 -5.24 -1.74
CA SER A 48 3.08 -5.96 -0.88
C SER A 48 3.17 -7.47 -1.04
N TYR A 49 3.46 -7.97 -2.25
CA TYR A 49 3.70 -9.40 -2.49
C TYR A 49 5.04 -9.92 -1.93
N MET A 50 5.95 -9.03 -1.52
CA MET A 50 7.19 -9.40 -0.83
C MET A 50 7.04 -9.44 0.70
N LEU A 51 5.89 -9.04 1.24
CA LEU A 51 5.60 -9.04 2.67
C LEU A 51 4.77 -10.26 3.06
N ASN A 52 4.84 -10.64 4.34
CA ASN A 52 3.99 -11.69 4.90
C ASN A 52 2.68 -11.09 5.44
N PRO A 53 1.51 -11.33 4.83
CA PRO A 53 0.24 -10.77 5.29
C PRO A 53 -0.15 -11.20 6.71
N GLN A 54 0.35 -12.35 7.19
CA GLN A 54 0.09 -12.83 8.56
C GLN A 54 0.77 -11.98 9.65
N SER A 55 1.63 -11.04 9.25
CA SER A 55 2.24 -10.06 10.16
C SER A 55 1.28 -8.92 10.51
N PHE A 56 0.14 -8.82 9.82
CA PHE A 56 -0.88 -7.79 10.00
C PHE A 56 -2.19 -8.44 10.45
N ARG A 57 -2.80 -7.92 11.51
CA ARG A 57 -3.97 -8.53 12.15
C ARG A 57 -5.11 -7.54 12.33
N PRO A 58 -6.37 -8.03 12.27
CA PRO A 58 -7.53 -7.25 12.69
C PRO A 58 -7.34 -6.62 14.08
N GLY A 59 -7.74 -5.36 14.20
CA GLY A 59 -7.68 -4.55 15.42
C GLY A 59 -6.38 -3.76 15.61
N GLU A 60 -5.31 -4.09 14.87
CA GLU A 60 -4.03 -3.39 14.96
C GLU A 60 -4.06 -2.04 14.24
N VAL A 61 -3.25 -1.11 14.74
CA VAL A 61 -3.10 0.23 14.20
C VAL A 61 -1.68 0.45 13.69
N TYR A 62 -1.56 0.96 12.48
CA TYR A 62 -0.29 1.20 11.81
C TYR A 62 -0.14 2.65 11.38
N GLU A 63 1.08 3.18 11.38
CA GLU A 63 1.39 4.39 10.63
C GLU A 63 1.13 4.19 9.13
N ILE A 64 0.77 5.25 8.41
CA ILE A 64 0.64 5.22 6.95
C ILE A 64 1.88 5.86 6.34
N GLN A 65 2.64 5.10 5.56
CA GLN A 65 3.79 5.63 4.85
C GLN A 65 3.37 6.71 3.86
N GLY A 66 4.04 7.87 3.92
CA GLY A 66 3.73 9.02 3.07
C GLY A 66 2.60 9.90 3.60
N ASP A 67 1.97 9.57 4.74
CA ASP A 67 0.88 10.34 5.33
C ASP A 67 1.07 10.55 6.86
N PRO A 68 2.07 11.35 7.27
CA PRO A 68 2.42 11.52 8.68
C PRO A 68 1.27 12.12 9.50
N GLY A 69 1.01 11.53 10.67
CA GLY A 69 -0.07 11.96 11.56
C GLY A 69 -1.41 11.25 11.31
N LEU A 70 -1.51 10.50 10.21
CA LEU A 70 -2.60 9.56 9.97
C LEU A 70 -2.16 8.12 10.19
N PHE A 71 -3.07 7.34 10.77
CA PHE A 71 -2.89 5.94 11.10
C PHE A 71 -3.98 5.11 10.45
N PHE A 72 -3.72 3.83 10.23
CA PHE A 72 -4.68 2.90 9.66
C PHE A 72 -5.03 1.81 10.66
N LYS A 73 -6.30 1.73 11.03
CA LYS A 73 -6.83 0.67 11.88
C LYS A 73 -7.38 -0.45 11.02
N VAL A 74 -6.75 -1.62 11.12
CA VAL A 74 -7.14 -2.80 10.34
C VAL A 74 -8.44 -3.39 10.88
N ARG A 75 -9.48 -3.49 10.04
CA ARG A 75 -10.70 -4.25 10.31
C ARG A 75 -10.54 -5.71 9.94
N TYR A 76 -10.03 -5.98 8.75
CA TYR A 76 -9.75 -7.33 8.28
C TYR A 76 -8.68 -7.35 7.18
N MET A 77 -8.15 -8.54 6.88
CA MET A 77 -7.17 -8.75 5.81
C MET A 77 -7.81 -9.50 4.65
N ASN A 78 -7.49 -9.12 3.42
CA ASN A 78 -7.87 -9.86 2.21
C ASN A 78 -6.67 -9.91 1.23
N GLY A 79 -6.01 -11.07 1.18
CA GLY A 79 -4.76 -11.24 0.42
C GLY A 79 -3.67 -10.29 0.94
N ILE A 80 -3.15 -9.44 0.06
CA ILE A 80 -2.13 -8.43 0.38
C ILE A 80 -2.72 -7.07 0.77
N PHE A 81 -4.03 -6.99 0.95
CA PHE A 81 -4.71 -5.76 1.37
C PHE A 81 -5.18 -5.84 2.82
N ALA A 82 -4.98 -4.74 3.54
CA ALA A 82 -5.66 -4.47 4.79
C ALA A 82 -6.87 -3.58 4.51
N TRP A 83 -8.04 -4.02 4.97
CA TRP A 83 -9.27 -3.25 4.93
C TRP A 83 -9.50 -2.60 6.28
N GLY A 84 -9.88 -1.33 6.30
CA GLY A 84 -9.93 -0.58 7.54
C GLY A 84 -10.24 0.89 7.36
N ASP A 85 -9.98 1.66 8.41
CA ASP A 85 -10.24 3.10 8.44
C ASP A 85 -8.97 3.87 8.76
N ARG A 86 -8.86 5.07 8.17
CA ARG A 86 -7.90 6.07 8.63
C ARG A 86 -8.39 6.69 9.92
N GLN A 87 -7.47 6.92 10.85
CA GLN A 87 -7.72 7.63 12.09
C GLN A 87 -6.58 8.60 12.41
N ASP A 88 -6.89 9.67 13.13
CA ASP A 88 -5.87 10.56 13.67
C ASP A 88 -5.20 9.97 14.92
N ALA A 89 -4.24 10.71 15.50
CA ALA A 89 -3.55 10.32 16.73
C ALA A 89 -4.48 10.16 17.95
N ALA A 90 -5.65 10.78 17.95
CA ALA A 90 -6.67 10.63 19.00
C ALA A 90 -7.59 9.42 18.76
N GLY A 91 -7.43 8.70 17.65
CA GLY A 91 -8.28 7.58 17.26
C GLY A 91 -9.59 8.03 16.61
N THR A 92 -9.70 9.29 16.20
CA THR A 92 -10.88 9.79 15.49
C THR A 92 -10.83 9.29 14.05
N VAL A 93 -11.82 8.47 13.68
CA VAL A 93 -11.97 7.97 12.31
C VAL A 93 -12.18 9.14 11.36
N GLN A 94 -11.38 9.17 10.30
CA GLN A 94 -11.49 10.14 9.23
C GLN A 94 -12.57 9.71 8.23
N GLU A 95 -13.13 10.67 7.51
CA GLU A 95 -14.13 10.38 6.48
C GLU A 95 -13.56 9.40 5.43
N ASN A 96 -14.31 8.32 5.17
CA ASN A 96 -13.89 7.34 4.17
C ASN A 96 -14.05 7.94 2.76
N LEU A 97 -12.92 8.12 2.07
CA LEU A 97 -12.87 8.67 0.72
C LEU A 97 -13.42 7.71 -0.36
N THR A 98 -13.59 6.42 -0.07
CA THR A 98 -14.10 5.42 -1.05
C THR A 98 -15.62 5.37 -1.12
N GLY A 99 -16.32 5.82 -0.08
CA GLY A 99 -17.77 5.62 0.09
C GLY A 99 -18.17 4.17 0.35
N ASP A 100 -17.21 3.26 0.53
CA ASP A 100 -17.46 1.85 0.83
C ASP A 100 -17.76 1.68 2.34
N PRO A 101 -18.89 1.05 2.74
CA PRO A 101 -19.20 0.84 4.15
C PRO A 101 -18.17 -0.05 4.88
N ASP A 102 -17.48 -0.91 4.16
CA ASP A 102 -16.48 -1.83 4.73
C ASP A 102 -15.14 -1.14 5.01
N GLY A 103 -14.91 0.04 4.45
CA GLY A 103 -13.74 0.89 4.69
C GLY A 103 -12.91 1.16 3.43
N GLU A 104 -11.66 1.60 3.62
CA GLU A 104 -10.66 1.72 2.57
C GLU A 104 -9.79 0.46 2.52
N ALA A 105 -9.37 0.05 1.32
CA ALA A 105 -8.41 -1.03 1.14
C ALA A 105 -7.02 -0.46 0.86
N LEU A 106 -6.06 -0.75 1.75
CA LEU A 106 -4.66 -0.36 1.59
C LEU A 106 -3.75 -1.56 1.33
N PRO A 107 -2.82 -1.50 0.34
CA PRO A 107 -1.79 -2.51 0.20
C PRO A 107 -0.90 -2.55 1.44
N ILE A 108 -0.58 -3.74 1.97
CA ILE A 108 0.20 -3.88 3.20
C ILE A 108 1.58 -3.22 3.15
N SER A 109 2.14 -2.95 1.97
CA SER A 109 3.40 -2.23 1.83
C SER A 109 3.37 -0.77 2.28
N ILE A 110 2.18 -0.16 2.38
CA ILE A 110 2.04 1.22 2.86
C ILE A 110 1.91 1.29 4.38
N LEU A 111 1.64 0.16 5.04
CA LEU A 111 1.55 0.11 6.49
C LEU A 111 2.97 0.17 7.08
N GLY A 112 3.22 1.21 7.88
CA GLY A 112 4.48 1.48 8.54
C GLY A 112 4.60 0.74 9.87
N SER A 113 5.11 1.43 10.88
CA SER A 113 5.28 0.84 12.21
C SER A 113 3.92 0.57 12.87
N LYS A 114 3.81 -0.56 13.57
CA LYS A 114 2.67 -0.83 14.44
C LYS A 114 2.70 0.10 15.65
N VAL A 115 1.56 0.69 15.98
CA VAL A 115 1.40 1.65 17.09
C VAL A 115 0.59 1.06 18.24
N SER A 116 -0.38 0.20 17.96
CA SER A 116 -1.15 -0.56 18.96
C SER A 116 -1.62 -1.92 18.44
#